data_AF-A0A814AH06-F1
#
_entry.id   AF-A0A814AH06-F1
#
_cell.length_a   1.000
_cell.length_b   1.000
_cell.length_c   1.000
_cell.angle_alpha   90.00
_cell.angle_beta   90.00
_cell.angle_gamma   90.00
#
_symmetry.space_group_name_H-M   'P 1'
#
loop_
_entity.id
_entity.type
_entity.pdbx_description
1 polymer ?
#
loop_
_entity_poly.entity_id
_entity_poly.type
_entity_poly.pdbx_seq_one_letter_code
_entity_poly.pdbx_strand_id
1 'polypeptide(L)'
;ITDIHCSNTGAPRFFVNVVLIPFEKGNGYVGGDPNNTPCLVQGLIRSGRTQEVKTKMLHELSALVAKITELDEKCVTVGFLEGSAKNALENGMEVPEAGEEIQWMEKYGIKVDKQ
;
A
#
# COMPACT_ATOMS: atom_id res chain seq x y z
N ILE A 1 -2.14 0.30 -7.55
CA ILE A 1 -1.79 0.13 -6.12
C ILE A 1 -2.44 -1.13 -5.56
N THR A 2 -3.78 -1.21 -5.53
CA THR A 2 -4.51 -2.41 -5.06
C THR A 2 -4.04 -3.70 -5.72
N ASP A 3 -3.89 -3.73 -7.04
CA ASP A 3 -3.46 -4.95 -7.74
C ASP A 3 -2.06 -5.42 -7.32
N ILE A 4 -1.10 -4.50 -7.23
CA ILE A 4 0.27 -4.78 -6.77
C ILE A 4 0.27 -5.31 -5.33
N HIS A 5 -0.53 -4.71 -4.45
CA HIS A 5 -0.63 -5.16 -3.07
C HIS A 5 -1.17 -6.59 -3.00
N CYS A 6 -2.31 -6.86 -3.65
CA CYS A 6 -2.94 -8.18 -3.60
C CYS A 6 -2.07 -9.26 -4.26
N SER A 7 -1.45 -8.97 -5.41
CA SER A 7 -0.63 -9.95 -6.14
C SER A 7 0.62 -10.37 -5.37
N ASN A 8 1.21 -9.47 -4.57
CA ASN A 8 2.42 -9.76 -3.80
C ASN A 8 2.12 -10.29 -2.39
N THR A 9 0.95 -10.01 -1.82
CA THR A 9 0.65 -10.35 -0.41
C THR A 9 -0.41 -11.43 -0.23
N GLY A 10 -1.20 -11.73 -1.26
CA GLY A 10 -2.40 -12.57 -1.17
C GLY A 10 -3.54 -11.94 -0.37
N ALA A 11 -3.38 -10.71 0.14
CA ALA A 11 -4.41 -10.07 0.94
C ALA A 11 -5.67 -9.79 0.08
N PRO A 12 -6.88 -10.03 0.63
CA PRO A 12 -8.13 -9.70 -0.04
C PRO A 12 -8.20 -8.23 -0.47
N ARG A 13 -8.74 -7.98 -1.67
CA ARG A 13 -8.82 -6.63 -2.27
C ARG A 13 -9.56 -5.62 -1.40
N PHE A 14 -10.58 -6.07 -0.67
CA PHE A 14 -11.41 -5.20 0.17
C PHE A 14 -10.70 -4.66 1.42
N PHE A 15 -9.51 -5.17 1.76
CA PHE A 15 -8.65 -4.58 2.80
C PHE A 15 -7.77 -3.43 2.29
N VAL A 16 -7.71 -3.22 0.97
CA VAL A 16 -6.82 -2.20 0.41
C VAL A 16 -7.55 -0.87 0.30
N ASN A 17 -7.21 0.04 1.19
CA ASN A 17 -7.67 1.42 1.18
C ASN A 17 -6.65 2.33 0.46
N VAL A 18 -7.11 3.21 -0.42
CA VAL A 18 -6.26 4.20 -1.12
C VAL A 18 -6.86 5.58 -0.94
N VAL A 19 -6.09 6.49 -0.32
CA VAL A 19 -6.48 7.88 -0.09
C VAL A 19 -5.53 8.79 -0.84
N LEU A 20 -6.08 9.70 -1.65
CA LEU A 20 -5.31 10.70 -2.38
C LEU A 20 -5.41 12.04 -1.65
N ILE A 21 -4.28 12.56 -1.17
CA ILE A 21 -4.21 13.83 -0.44
C ILE A 21 -3.43 14.82 -1.32
N PRO A 22 -4.09 15.76 -2.02
CA PRO A 22 -3.40 16.76 -2.82
C PRO A 22 -2.77 17.83 -1.93
N PHE A 23 -1.75 18.51 -2.44
CA PHE A 23 -1.17 19.72 -1.85
C PHE A 23 -1.08 20.84 -2.91
N GLU A 24 -1.04 22.08 -2.44
CA GLU A 24 -0.97 23.24 -3.34
C GLU A 24 0.41 23.37 -4.00
N LYS A 25 0.44 23.92 -5.23
CA LYS A 25 1.68 24.22 -5.93
C LYS A 25 2.57 25.14 -5.07
N GLY A 26 3.84 24.78 -4.92
CA GLY A 26 4.80 25.50 -4.07
C GLY A 26 4.93 24.92 -2.66
N ASN A 27 4.10 23.96 -2.26
CA ASN A 27 4.22 23.27 -0.97
C ASN A 27 4.98 21.94 -1.06
N GLY A 28 5.58 21.64 -2.21
CA GLY A 28 6.34 20.42 -2.47
C GLY A 28 7.72 20.74 -3.03
N TYR A 29 8.74 20.07 -2.48
CA TYR A 29 10.13 20.22 -2.87
C TYR A 29 10.80 18.85 -2.87
N VAL A 30 11.71 18.61 -3.81
CA VAL A 30 12.58 17.42 -3.79
C VAL A 30 14.02 17.90 -3.59
N GLY A 31 14.64 17.53 -2.47
CA GLY A 31 16.00 17.99 -2.15
C GLY A 31 16.12 19.51 -2.02
N GLY A 32 15.02 20.22 -1.73
CA GLY A 32 14.96 21.68 -1.70
C GLY A 32 14.68 22.36 -3.04
N ASP A 33 14.57 21.60 -4.15
CA ASP A 33 14.23 22.14 -5.47
C ASP A 33 12.71 22.30 -5.63
N PRO A 34 12.18 23.53 -5.78
CA PRO A 34 10.75 23.80 -6.00
C PRO A 34 10.25 23.40 -7.40
N ASN A 35 11.14 23.12 -8.36
CA ASN A 35 10.75 22.73 -9.71
C ASN A 35 10.39 21.26 -9.82
N ASN A 36 10.79 20.44 -8.83
CA ASN A 36 10.44 19.03 -8.75
C ASN A 36 9.19 18.86 -7.88
N THR A 37 8.17 18.19 -8.41
CA THR A 37 6.96 17.87 -7.66
C THR A 37 7.12 16.53 -6.94
N PRO A 38 7.18 16.49 -5.60
CA PRO A 38 7.27 15.23 -4.88
C PRO A 38 5.96 14.44 -4.98
N CYS A 39 6.06 13.12 -5.09
CA CYS A 39 4.94 12.21 -4.92
C CYS A 39 5.27 11.17 -3.86
N LEU A 40 4.51 11.16 -2.77
CA LEU A 40 4.76 10.28 -1.62
C LEU A 40 3.70 9.18 -1.57
N VAL A 41 4.15 7.93 -1.50
CA VAL A 41 3.30 6.75 -1.30
C VAL A 41 3.69 6.13 0.04
N GLN A 42 2.86 6.34 1.05
CA GLN A 42 3.04 5.71 2.36
C GLN A 42 2.00 4.60 2.55
N GLY A 43 2.45 3.36 2.63
CA GLY A 43 1.60 2.21 2.94
C GLY A 43 1.64 1.87 4.42
N LEU A 44 0.50 1.90 5.10
CA LEU A 44 0.34 1.24 6.39
C LEU A 44 -0.05 -0.22 6.14
N ILE A 45 0.83 -1.15 6.50
CA ILE A 45 0.64 -2.58 6.21
C ILE A 45 0.84 -3.44 7.46
N ARG A 46 0.29 -4.65 7.43
CA ARG A 46 0.58 -5.66 8.45
C ARG A 46 2.02 -6.17 8.31
N SER A 47 2.68 -6.36 9.44
CA SER A 47 3.95 -7.10 9.52
C SER A 47 3.80 -8.54 9.01
N GLY A 48 4.94 -9.22 8.81
CA GLY A 48 4.98 -10.65 8.49
C GLY A 48 5.29 -10.98 7.03
N ARG A 49 5.47 -9.97 6.16
CA ARG A 49 5.97 -10.17 4.79
C ARG A 49 7.50 -10.19 4.80
N THR A 50 8.09 -11.01 3.94
CA THR A 50 9.55 -11.07 3.81
C THR A 50 10.10 -9.77 3.22
N GLN A 51 11.40 -9.52 3.43
CA GLN A 51 12.02 -8.32 2.90
C GLN A 51 12.03 -8.32 1.36
N GLU A 52 12.12 -9.49 0.73
CA GLU A 52 12.09 -9.64 -0.74
C GLU A 52 10.74 -9.20 -1.31
N VAL A 53 9.63 -9.64 -0.69
CA VAL A 53 8.28 -9.22 -1.09
C VAL A 53 8.12 -7.70 -0.93
N LYS A 54 8.55 -7.15 0.20
CA LYS A 54 8.50 -5.70 0.44
C LYS A 54 9.33 -4.91 -0.58
N THR A 55 10.57 -5.32 -0.84
CA THR A 55 11.44 -4.67 -1.82
C THR A 55 10.84 -4.71 -3.22
N LYS A 56 10.28 -5.85 -3.64
CA LYS A 56 9.59 -5.96 -4.92
C LYS A 56 8.41 -4.98 -5.01
N MET A 57 7.58 -4.91 -3.97
CA MET A 57 6.46 -3.97 -3.93
C MET A 57 6.90 -2.51 -3.97
N LEU A 58 7.99 -2.13 -3.29
CA LEU A 58 8.54 -0.76 -3.36
C LEU A 58 8.86 -0.36 -4.81
N HIS A 59 9.53 -1.24 -5.57
CA HIS A 59 9.86 -0.99 -6.97
C HIS A 59 8.62 -0.95 -7.87
N GLU A 60 7.69 -1.90 -7.74
CA GLU A 60 6.47 -1.93 -8.57
C GLU A 60 5.59 -0.70 -8.33
N LEU A 61 5.47 -0.25 -7.08
CA LEU A 61 4.70 0.95 -6.73
C LEU A 61 5.37 2.22 -7.24
N SER A 62 6.69 2.34 -7.08
CA SER A 62 7.47 3.48 -7.56
C SER A 62 7.31 3.66 -9.08
N ALA A 63 7.56 2.59 -9.84
CA ALA A 63 7.41 2.58 -11.29
C ALA A 63 5.97 2.86 -11.74
N LEU A 64 4.96 2.30 -11.05
CA LEU A 64 3.54 2.55 -11.35
C LEU A 64 3.21 4.04 -11.20
N VAL A 65 3.62 4.66 -10.09
CA VAL A 65 3.29 6.05 -9.78
C VAL A 65 4.02 7.00 -10.72
N ALA A 66 5.32 6.81 -10.93
CA ALA A 66 6.07 7.59 -11.92
C ALA A 66 5.41 7.54 -13.31
N LYS A 67 5.02 6.35 -13.76
CA LYS A 67 4.32 6.15 -15.04
C LYS A 67 2.97 6.88 -15.12
N ILE A 68 2.11 6.77 -14.10
CA ILE A 68 0.76 7.35 -14.13
C ILE A 68 0.81 8.88 -13.99
N THR A 69 1.74 9.39 -13.18
CA THR A 69 1.86 10.83 -12.90
C THR A 69 2.76 11.57 -13.88
N GLU A 70 3.45 10.84 -14.75
CA GLU A 70 4.49 11.37 -15.66
C GLU A 70 5.63 12.10 -14.94
N LEU A 71 5.81 11.82 -13.64
CA LEU A 71 6.93 12.33 -12.85
C LEU A 71 8.18 11.50 -13.13
N ASP A 72 9.34 12.16 -13.02
CA ASP A 72 10.61 11.45 -12.88
C ASP A 72 10.55 10.57 -11.62
N GLU A 73 10.93 9.30 -11.74
CA GLU A 73 10.89 8.35 -10.63
C GLU A 73 11.70 8.84 -9.42
N LYS A 74 12.73 9.67 -9.63
CA LYS A 74 13.49 10.31 -8.53
C LYS A 74 12.64 11.22 -7.63
N CYS A 75 11.48 11.68 -8.13
CA CYS A 75 10.52 12.50 -7.38
C CYS A 75 9.50 11.65 -6.62
N VAL A 76 9.48 10.33 -6.85
CA VAL A 76 8.58 9.39 -6.18
C VAL A 76 9.30 8.79 -4.97
N THR A 77 8.64 8.81 -3.82
CA THR A 77 9.11 8.12 -2.61
C THR A 77 8.04 7.16 -2.14
N VAL A 78 8.40 5.88 -2.02
CA VAL A 78 7.52 4.83 -1.50
C VAL A 78 8.09 4.32 -0.19
N GLY A 79 7.25 4.22 0.84
CA GLY A 79 7.63 3.70 2.15
C GLY A 79 6.50 2.90 2.79
N PHE A 80 6.89 1.96 3.65
CA PHE A 80 5.95 1.17 4.44
C PHE A 80 6.12 1.45 5.93
N LEU A 81 5.00 1.62 6.62
CA LEU A 81 4.89 1.51 8.07
C LEU A 81 4.25 0.17 8.39
N GLU A 82 4.95 -0.66 9.17
CA GLU A 82 4.46 -1.99 9.53
C GLU A 82 3.85 -1.98 10.94
N GLY A 83 2.66 -2.55 11.07
CA GLY A 83 1.97 -2.74 12.34
C GLY A 83 1.58 -4.21 12.59
N SER A 84 1.43 -4.60 13.85
CA SER A 84 0.85 -5.90 14.19
C SER A 84 -0.61 -5.95 13.76
N ALA A 85 -1.05 -7.09 13.20
CA ALA A 85 -2.44 -7.32 12.84
C ALA A 85 -3.39 -7.15 14.04
N LYS A 86 -2.93 -7.49 15.25
CA LYS A 86 -3.66 -7.34 16.52
C LYS A 86 -4.01 -5.89 16.88
N ASN A 87 -3.33 -4.93 16.26
CA ASN A 87 -3.55 -3.50 16.46
C ASN A 87 -4.31 -2.86 15.29
N ALA A 88 -4.95 -3.65 14.44
CA ALA A 88 -5.72 -3.19 13.29
C ALA A 88 -7.16 -3.69 13.34
N LEU A 89 -8.09 -2.81 12.98
CA LEU A 89 -9.49 -3.12 12.76
C LEU A 89 -9.88 -2.62 11.38
N GLU A 90 -10.44 -3.48 10.54
CA GLU A 90 -10.93 -3.12 9.21
C GLU A 90 -12.35 -3.67 9.03
N ASN A 91 -13.24 -2.87 8.43
CA ASN A 91 -14.66 -3.21 8.30
C ASN A 91 -15.33 -3.61 9.62
N GLY A 92 -14.87 -3.04 10.74
CA GLY A 92 -15.37 -3.36 12.09
C GLY A 92 -14.88 -4.71 12.64
N MET A 93 -13.92 -5.37 11.99
CA MET A 93 -13.40 -6.68 12.37
C MET A 93 -11.90 -6.62 12.62
N GLU A 94 -11.43 -7.40 13.60
CA GLU A 94 -10.00 -7.61 13.85
C GLU A 94 -9.36 -8.18 12.58
N VAL A 95 -8.24 -7.62 12.13
CA VAL A 95 -7.57 -8.10 10.93
C VAL A 95 -6.76 -9.36 11.28
N PRO A 96 -6.76 -10.43 10.45
CA PRO A 96 -6.00 -11.63 10.75
C PRO A 96 -4.49 -11.40 10.64
N GLU A 97 -3.68 -12.31 11.17
CA GLU A 97 -2.25 -12.33 10.84
C GLU A 97 -2.04 -12.63 9.34
N ALA A 98 -0.85 -12.32 8.84
CA ALA A 98 -0.47 -12.59 7.46
C ALA A 98 -0.54 -14.10 7.15
N GLY A 99 -1.38 -14.51 6.20
CA GLY A 99 -1.55 -15.91 5.79
C GLY A 99 -2.74 -16.63 6.44
N GLU A 100 -3.41 -16.01 7.41
CA GLU A 100 -4.59 -16.57 8.09
C GLU A 100 -5.92 -16.07 7.49
N GLU A 101 -5.87 -15.43 6.31
CA GLU A 101 -7.04 -14.79 5.71
C GLU A 101 -8.17 -15.78 5.41
N ILE A 102 -7.87 -17.03 5.05
CA ILE A 102 -8.89 -18.06 4.73
C ILE A 102 -9.73 -18.38 5.98
N GLN A 103 -9.07 -18.77 7.09
CA GLN A 103 -9.77 -19.12 8.33
C GLN A 103 -10.55 -17.92 8.89
N TRP A 104 -9.99 -16.73 8.74
CA TRP A 104 -10.64 -15.50 9.14
C TRP A 104 -11.90 -15.20 8.33
N MET A 105 -11.87 -15.37 7.00
CA MET A 105 -13.04 -15.18 6.15
C MET A 105 -14.15 -16.18 6.47
N GLU A 106 -13.79 -17.44 6.76
CA GLU A 106 -14.73 -18.46 7.22
C GLU A 106 -15.41 -18.06 8.54
N LYS A 107 -14.63 -17.57 9.53
CA LYS A 107 -15.14 -17.11 10.83
C LYS A 107 -16.19 -16.00 10.69
N TYR A 108 -16.01 -15.07 9.76
CA TYR A 108 -16.91 -13.92 9.56
C TYR A 108 -17.94 -14.12 8.44
N GLY A 109 -18.00 -15.32 7.82
CA GLY A 109 -18.94 -15.61 6.74
C GLY A 109 -18.71 -14.78 5.47
N ILE A 110 -17.48 -14.28 5.27
CA ILE A 110 -17.12 -13.42 4.14
C ILE A 110 -16.93 -14.30 2.91
N LYS A 111 -17.76 -14.08 1.88
CA LYS A 111 -17.58 -14.69 0.57
C LYS A 111 -16.80 -13.73 -0.31
N VAL A 112 -15.62 -14.13 -0.75
CA VAL A 112 -14.88 -13.38 -1.77
C VAL A 112 -15.40 -13.82 -3.12
N ASP A 113 -15.99 -12.92 -3.89
CA ASP A 113 -16.22 -13.18 -5.31
C ASP A 113 -14.86 -13.42 -5.96
N LYS A 114 -14.72 -14.58 -6.62
CA LYS A 114 -13.57 -14.85 -7.48
C LYS A 114 -13.64 -13.85 -8.64
N GLN A 115 -12.79 -12.82 -8.59
CA GLN A 115 -12.45 -12.04 -9.79
C GLN A 115 -11.55 -12.86 -10.70
#